data_AF-A0A949UNE1-F1
#
_entry.id   AF-A0A949UNE1-F1
#
_cell.length_a   1.000
_cell.length_b   1.000
_cell.length_c   1.000
_cell.angle_alpha   90.00
_cell.angle_beta   90.00
_cell.angle_gamma   90.00
#
_symmetry.space_group_name_H-M   'P 1'
#
loop_
_entity.id
_entity.type
_entity.pdbx_description
1 polymer ?
#
loop_
_entity_poly.entity_id
_entity_poly.type
_entity_poly.pdbx_seq_one_letter_code
_entity_poly.pdbx_strand_id
1 'polypeptide(L)'
;NTIIAFAVAIIGLLSTLSILQTNRSRNLLKEQMITKIESELTIAKSDLKQIFEELIEKKYKEIDSNIDKKVNLGLKINRENLVNIESQLEKSTEQIDKTEEYLLNVEYDALNSKIISKNYSYDNTLKRTLKLLKDAKKRNNETLMTDVINLLTYAYYDNGKDNEITNLLTKYENKAPILSTSYGNAALIGFNNYHNFNSKTQRDNAIHYLDKSLELAQGYGFAQAVKLEIFMMDYLRSKDDTIKNEAINNCTKVFDVLLQSESGDPAYLTITRLDGDAENQHFKKYVDKLNELFNDEIIELRKKAGTYKV
;
A
#
# COMPACT_ATOMS: atom_id res chain seq x y z
N ASN A 1 -71.99 13.09 30.49
CA ASN A 1 -73.17 12.47 31.12
C ASN A 1 -73.04 12.32 32.64
N THR A 2 -71.88 11.93 33.19
CA THR A 2 -71.68 11.73 34.65
C THR A 2 -71.65 13.02 35.49
N ILE A 3 -71.06 14.11 34.98
CA ILE A 3 -71.07 15.43 35.65
C ILE A 3 -72.50 16.00 35.75
N ILE A 4 -73.33 15.75 34.73
CA ILE A 4 -74.75 16.14 34.71
C ILE A 4 -75.53 15.33 35.74
N ALA A 5 -75.24 14.03 35.90
CA ALA A 5 -75.85 13.20 36.94
C ALA A 5 -75.47 13.68 38.36
N PHE A 6 -74.23 14.12 38.56
CA PHE A 6 -73.77 14.67 39.85
C PHE A 6 -74.46 16.01 40.19
N ALA A 7 -74.64 16.89 39.20
CA ALA A 7 -75.38 18.14 39.37
C ALA A 7 -76.87 17.90 39.69
N VAL A 8 -77.50 16.91 39.04
CA VAL A 8 -78.90 16.55 39.27
C VAL A 8 -79.11 15.94 40.67
N ALA A 9 -78.16 15.13 41.17
CA ALA A 9 -78.21 14.57 42.52
C ALA A 9 -78.12 15.66 43.60
N ILE A 10 -77.25 16.67 43.42
CA ILE A 10 -77.10 17.81 44.35
C ILE A 10 -78.38 18.65 44.37
N ILE A 11 -79.00 18.90 43.21
CA ILE A 11 -80.27 19.66 43.11
C ILE A 11 -81.43 18.88 43.74
N GLY A 12 -81.46 17.55 43.61
CA GLY A 12 -82.44 16.69 44.27
C GLY A 12 -82.32 16.66 45.80
N LEU A 13 -81.10 16.70 46.33
CA LEU A 13 -80.85 16.82 47.77
C LEU A 13 -81.30 18.18 48.32
N LEU A 14 -81.05 19.26 47.58
CA LEU A 14 -81.45 20.62 47.97
C LEU A 14 -82.99 20.82 47.97
N SER A 15 -83.74 20.12 47.12
CA SER A 15 -85.20 20.27 47.06
C SER A 15 -85.94 19.53 48.19
N THR A 16 -85.33 18.52 48.82
CA THR A 16 -85.90 17.83 50.00
C THR A 16 -85.81 18.61 51.31
N LEU A 17 -85.14 19.77 51.32
CA LEU A 17 -84.95 20.62 52.51
C LEU A 17 -86.18 21.48 52.88
N SER A 18 -87.22 21.58 52.04
CA SER A 18 -88.25 22.63 52.20
C SER A 18 -89.53 22.25 52.98
N ILE A 19 -89.74 21.00 53.42
CA ILE A 19 -91.06 20.59 53.96
C ILE A 19 -90.99 19.92 55.38
N LEU A 20 -91.39 20.71 56.40
CA LEU A 20 -91.97 20.41 57.75
C LEU A 20 -91.12 19.83 58.93
N GLN A 21 -91.38 20.36 60.13
CA GLN A 21 -90.56 20.34 61.37
C GLN A 21 -91.19 19.59 62.59
N THR A 22 -90.36 18.89 63.38
CA THR A 22 -90.37 18.82 64.88
C THR A 22 -88.95 18.53 65.41
N ASN A 23 -88.54 18.97 66.60
CA ASN A 23 -87.12 18.95 67.03
C ASN A 23 -86.49 17.56 67.24
N ARG A 24 -87.27 16.55 67.66
CA ARG A 24 -86.77 15.17 67.85
C ARG A 24 -86.68 14.40 66.51
N SER A 25 -87.59 14.68 65.58
CA SER A 25 -87.53 14.17 64.20
C SER A 25 -86.42 14.84 63.40
N ARG A 26 -86.11 16.12 63.65
CA ARG A 26 -84.98 16.86 63.04
C ARG A 26 -83.62 16.24 63.32
N ASN A 27 -83.36 15.80 64.56
CA ASN A 27 -82.07 15.18 64.89
C ASN A 27 -81.93 13.80 64.24
N LEU A 28 -83.02 13.01 64.24
CA LEU A 28 -83.03 11.69 63.59
C LEU A 28 -82.94 11.80 62.05
N LEU A 29 -83.64 12.77 61.44
CA LEU A 29 -83.52 13.08 60.01
C LEU A 29 -82.13 13.63 59.67
N LYS A 30 -81.54 14.45 60.54
CA LYS A 30 -80.16 14.93 60.35
C LYS A 30 -79.16 13.80 60.41
N GLU A 31 -79.24 12.90 61.40
CA GLU A 31 -78.37 11.73 61.46
C GLU A 31 -78.55 10.84 60.24
N GLN A 32 -79.78 10.51 59.86
CA GLN A 32 -80.06 9.72 58.65
C GLN A 32 -79.56 10.40 57.37
N MET A 33 -79.69 11.72 57.26
CA MET A 33 -79.15 12.50 56.15
C MET A 33 -77.62 12.52 56.14
N ILE A 34 -76.98 12.68 57.30
CA ILE A 34 -75.52 12.62 57.43
C ILE A 34 -75.01 11.24 57.04
N THR A 35 -75.60 10.16 57.56
CA THR A 35 -75.22 8.79 57.19
C THR A 35 -75.42 8.53 55.70
N LYS A 36 -76.51 9.04 55.11
CA LYS A 36 -76.77 8.91 53.66
C LYS A 36 -75.74 9.68 52.84
N ILE A 37 -75.45 10.93 53.20
CA ILE A 37 -74.41 11.75 52.56
C ILE A 37 -73.04 11.09 52.69
N GLU A 38 -72.69 10.55 53.86
CA GLU A 38 -71.43 9.83 54.07
C GLU A 38 -71.35 8.56 53.22
N SER A 39 -72.45 7.82 53.10
CA SER A 39 -72.52 6.63 52.24
C SER A 39 -72.36 7.00 50.76
N GLU A 40 -73.04 8.05 50.27
CA GLU A 40 -72.93 8.53 48.90
C GLU A 40 -71.53 9.11 48.61
N LEU A 41 -70.93 9.80 49.58
CA LEU A 41 -69.56 10.31 49.49
C LEU A 41 -68.54 9.16 49.41
N THR A 42 -68.77 8.08 50.14
CA THR A 42 -67.91 6.88 50.14
C THR A 42 -68.00 6.15 48.81
N ILE A 43 -69.22 5.98 48.28
CA ILE A 43 -69.46 5.42 46.95
C ILE A 43 -68.78 6.29 45.89
N ALA A 44 -69.00 7.61 45.92
CA ALA A 44 -68.38 8.53 44.96
C ALA A 44 -66.84 8.50 45.00
N LYS A 45 -66.22 8.37 46.19
CA LYS A 45 -64.76 8.20 46.34
C LYS A 45 -64.27 6.86 45.76
N SER A 46 -65.02 5.78 45.99
CA SER A 46 -64.72 4.46 45.43
C SER A 46 -64.77 4.48 43.90
N ASP A 47 -65.82 5.06 43.33
CA ASP A 47 -65.99 5.18 41.88
C ASP A 47 -64.89 6.05 41.25
N LEU A 48 -64.53 7.17 41.89
CA LEU A 48 -63.42 8.02 41.45
C LEU A 48 -62.08 7.28 41.48
N LYS A 49 -61.84 6.50 42.53
CA LYS A 49 -60.63 5.67 42.66
C LYS A 49 -60.57 4.61 41.57
N GLN A 50 -61.68 3.92 41.32
CA GLN A 50 -61.77 2.91 40.27
C GLN A 50 -61.57 3.52 38.88
N ILE A 51 -62.17 4.68 38.59
CA ILE A 51 -61.94 5.43 37.34
C ILE A 51 -60.46 5.81 37.18
N PHE A 52 -59.82 6.25 38.27
CA PHE A 52 -58.40 6.62 38.24
C PHE A 52 -57.50 5.41 37.94
N GLU A 53 -57.70 4.29 38.64
CA GLU A 53 -56.93 3.06 38.46
C GLU A 53 -57.19 2.41 37.08
N GLU A 54 -58.45 2.30 36.65
CA GLU A 54 -58.80 1.60 35.40
C GLU A 54 -58.48 2.40 34.14
N LEU A 55 -58.65 3.72 34.15
CA LEU A 55 -58.49 4.54 32.96
C LEU A 55 -57.16 5.28 32.92
N ILE A 56 -56.76 5.92 34.01
CA ILE A 56 -55.55 6.77 34.00
C ILE A 56 -54.31 5.91 34.16
N GLU A 57 -54.25 5.06 35.19
CA GLU A 57 -53.07 4.24 35.45
C GLU A 57 -52.84 3.21 34.33
N LYS A 58 -53.90 2.59 33.83
CA LYS A 58 -53.83 1.69 32.68
C LYS A 58 -53.31 2.40 31.43
N LYS A 59 -53.87 3.57 31.08
CA LYS A 59 -53.38 4.34 29.92
C LYS A 59 -51.94 4.79 30.10
N TYR A 60 -51.54 5.17 31.31
CA TYR A 60 -50.16 5.54 31.59
C TYR A 60 -49.21 4.36 31.35
N LYS A 61 -49.53 3.16 31.88
CA LYS A 61 -48.75 1.94 31.63
C LYS A 61 -48.70 1.56 30.15
N GLU A 62 -49.79 1.72 29.41
CA GLU A 62 -49.82 1.50 27.95
C GLU A 62 -48.93 2.49 27.20
N ILE A 63 -48.95 3.78 27.57
CA ILE A 63 -48.10 4.81 26.98
C ILE A 63 -46.63 4.48 27.26
N ASP A 64 -46.29 4.17 28.50
CA ASP A 64 -44.92 3.87 28.93
C ASP A 64 -44.38 2.64 28.20
N SER A 65 -45.17 1.56 28.15
CA SER A 65 -44.82 0.35 27.39
C SER A 65 -44.61 0.62 25.90
N ASN A 66 -45.42 1.51 25.30
CA ASN A 66 -45.28 1.89 23.90
C ASN A 66 -44.05 2.76 23.64
N ILE A 67 -43.70 3.64 24.58
CA ILE A 67 -42.47 4.44 24.53
C ILE A 67 -41.27 3.50 24.60
N ASP A 68 -41.22 2.59 25.57
CA ASP A 68 -40.13 1.62 25.72
C ASP A 68 -39.94 0.77 24.47
N LYS A 69 -41.03 0.27 23.87
CA LYS A 69 -40.96 -0.49 22.61
C LYS A 69 -40.36 0.33 21.47
N LYS A 70 -40.78 1.60 21.32
CA LYS A 70 -40.27 2.49 20.28
C LYS A 70 -38.81 2.86 20.50
N VAL A 71 -38.42 3.15 21.76
CA VAL A 71 -37.04 3.45 22.14
C VAL A 71 -36.14 2.25 21.87
N ASN A 72 -36.53 1.05 22.31
CA ASN A 72 -35.76 -0.17 22.08
C ASN A 72 -35.63 -0.53 20.59
N LEU A 73 -36.70 -0.35 19.82
CA LEU A 73 -36.66 -0.54 18.37
C LEU A 73 -35.72 0.48 17.71
N GLY A 74 -35.81 1.75 18.09
CA GLY A 74 -34.91 2.80 17.60
C GLY A 74 -33.44 2.54 17.93
N LEU A 75 -33.15 2.08 19.16
CA LEU A 75 -31.81 1.69 19.57
C LEU A 75 -31.28 0.49 18.77
N LYS A 76 -32.12 -0.52 18.51
CA LYS A 76 -31.76 -1.68 17.69
C LYS A 76 -31.41 -1.26 16.26
N ILE A 77 -32.29 -0.49 15.61
CA ILE A 77 -32.08 0.01 14.24
C ILE A 77 -30.81 0.87 14.17
N ASN A 78 -30.58 1.75 15.13
CA ASN A 78 -29.37 2.58 15.15
C ASN A 78 -28.09 1.75 15.32
N ARG A 79 -28.11 0.71 16.15
CA ARG A 79 -26.97 -0.21 16.29
C ARG A 79 -26.69 -0.95 14.99
N GLU A 80 -27.72 -1.48 14.34
CA GLU A 80 -27.58 -2.18 13.06
C GLU A 80 -27.04 -1.24 11.96
N ASN A 81 -27.53 0.00 11.90
CA ASN A 81 -27.03 1.02 10.98
C ASN A 81 -25.56 1.38 11.26
N LEU A 82 -25.18 1.52 12.53
CA LEU A 82 -23.81 1.86 12.91
C LEU A 82 -22.83 0.74 12.50
N VAL A 83 -23.18 -0.52 12.75
CA VAL A 83 -22.39 -1.68 12.30
C VAL A 83 -22.27 -1.72 10.77
N ASN A 84 -23.34 -1.41 10.03
CA ASN A 84 -23.28 -1.36 8.57
C ASN A 84 -22.37 -0.22 8.09
N ILE A 85 -22.43 0.96 8.71
CA ILE A 85 -21.56 2.10 8.38
C ILE A 85 -20.09 1.75 8.65
N GLU A 86 -19.78 1.16 9.81
CA GLU A 86 -18.42 0.72 10.15
C GLU A 86 -17.89 -0.28 9.12
N SER A 87 -18.69 -1.29 8.74
CA SER A 87 -18.31 -2.26 7.71
C SER A 87 -18.10 -1.63 6.33
N GLN A 88 -18.90 -0.62 5.97
CA GLN A 88 -18.73 0.10 4.70
C GLN A 88 -17.49 0.99 4.71
N LEU A 89 -17.19 1.64 5.83
CA LEU A 89 -15.98 2.44 5.98
C LEU A 89 -14.72 1.57 5.85
N GLU A 90 -14.69 0.41 6.51
CA GLU A 90 -13.58 -0.53 6.42
C GLU A 90 -13.34 -0.98 4.96
N LYS A 91 -14.41 -1.40 4.27
CA LYS A 91 -14.33 -1.77 2.84
C LYS A 91 -13.84 -0.62 1.95
N SER A 92 -14.32 0.60 2.22
CA SER A 92 -13.91 1.79 1.47
C SER A 92 -12.42 2.11 1.69
N THR A 93 -11.94 2.02 2.93
CA THR A 93 -10.52 2.19 3.26
C THR A 93 -9.66 1.16 2.53
N GLU A 94 -10.04 -0.13 2.56
CA GLU A 94 -9.31 -1.16 1.81
C GLU A 94 -9.28 -0.91 0.30
N GLN A 95 -10.40 -0.44 -0.28
CA GLN A 95 -10.48 -0.13 -1.71
C GLN A 95 -9.62 1.06 -2.11
N ILE A 96 -9.58 2.10 -1.26
CA ILE A 96 -8.71 3.26 -1.46
C ILE A 96 -7.25 2.81 -1.44
N ASP A 97 -6.86 1.99 -0.46
CA ASP A 97 -5.48 1.51 -0.34
C ASP A 97 -5.04 0.69 -1.55
N LYS A 98 -5.89 -0.22 -2.05
CA LYS A 98 -5.64 -0.99 -3.28
C LYS A 98 -5.57 -0.11 -4.52
N THR A 99 -6.43 0.91 -4.61
CA THR A 99 -6.44 1.84 -5.74
C THR A 99 -5.17 2.67 -5.76
N GLU A 100 -4.73 3.18 -4.61
CA GLU A 100 -3.48 3.93 -4.49
C GLU A 100 -2.27 3.07 -4.87
N GLU A 101 -2.21 1.81 -4.43
CA GLU A 101 -1.15 0.88 -4.85
C GLU A 101 -1.16 0.65 -6.37
N TYR A 102 -2.33 0.39 -6.94
CA TYR A 102 -2.47 0.23 -8.39
C TYR A 102 -2.00 1.46 -9.17
N LEU A 103 -2.34 2.66 -8.71
CA LEU A 103 -1.90 3.91 -9.35
C LEU A 103 -0.37 4.09 -9.32
N LEU A 104 0.30 3.65 -8.26
CA LEU A 104 1.77 3.69 -8.20
C LEU A 104 2.40 2.74 -9.20
N ASN A 105 1.85 1.53 -9.36
CA ASN A 105 2.33 0.56 -10.34
C ASN A 105 2.09 1.04 -11.79
N VAL A 106 0.93 1.64 -12.08
CA VAL A 106 0.66 2.26 -13.39
C VAL A 106 1.65 3.39 -13.70
N GLU A 107 1.96 4.24 -12.71
CA GLU A 107 2.96 5.30 -12.87
C GLU A 107 4.36 4.71 -13.10
N TYR A 108 4.73 3.63 -12.39
CA TYR A 108 5.98 2.90 -12.60
C TYR A 108 6.08 2.39 -14.04
N ASP A 109 5.07 1.66 -14.53
CA ASP A 109 5.08 1.08 -15.87
C ASP A 109 5.20 2.14 -16.96
N ALA A 110 4.51 3.27 -16.77
CA ALA A 110 4.59 4.42 -17.67
C ALA A 110 5.98 5.06 -17.68
N LEU A 111 6.63 5.22 -16.52
CA LEU A 111 7.98 5.76 -16.41
C LEU A 111 9.03 4.78 -16.94
N ASN A 112 8.90 3.50 -16.61
CA ASN A 112 9.76 2.42 -17.07
C ASN A 112 9.79 2.36 -18.60
N SER A 113 8.62 2.33 -19.23
CA SER A 113 8.48 2.32 -20.69
C SER A 113 9.17 3.53 -21.35
N LYS A 114 9.07 4.72 -20.74
CA LYS A 114 9.70 5.95 -21.25
C LYS A 114 11.22 5.95 -21.12
N ILE A 115 11.73 5.55 -19.96
CA ILE A 115 13.18 5.57 -19.69
C ILE A 115 13.89 4.49 -20.53
N ILE A 116 13.36 3.27 -20.54
CA ILE A 116 13.97 2.16 -21.30
C ILE A 116 13.94 2.42 -22.81
N SER A 117 12.88 3.03 -23.34
CA SER A 117 12.81 3.44 -24.76
C SER A 117 13.62 4.70 -25.09
N LYS A 118 14.27 5.33 -24.09
CA LYS A 118 15.00 6.58 -24.21
C LYS A 118 14.19 7.75 -24.78
N ASN A 119 12.86 7.68 -24.70
CA ASN A 119 11.94 8.69 -25.21
C ASN A 119 11.37 9.52 -24.06
N TYR A 120 12.22 10.35 -23.45
CA TYR A 120 11.81 11.14 -22.28
C TYR A 120 12.55 12.47 -22.13
N SER A 121 11.86 13.45 -21.53
CA SER A 121 12.47 14.67 -21.01
C SER A 121 13.07 14.35 -19.64
N TYR A 122 14.39 14.51 -19.51
CA TYR A 122 15.14 14.16 -18.30
C TYR A 122 14.54 14.79 -17.05
N ASP A 123 14.40 16.12 -17.00
CA ASP A 123 13.98 16.83 -15.78
C ASP A 123 12.59 16.43 -15.29
N ASN A 124 11.61 16.33 -16.19
CA ASN A 124 10.24 15.98 -15.80
C ASN A 124 10.13 14.51 -15.37
N THR A 125 10.76 13.61 -16.14
CA THR A 125 10.71 12.17 -15.87
C THR A 125 11.43 11.86 -14.57
N LEU A 126 12.61 12.43 -14.37
CA LEU A 126 13.36 12.27 -13.12
C LEU A 126 12.58 12.76 -11.91
N LYS A 127 11.95 13.94 -12.01
CA LYS A 127 11.14 14.48 -10.91
C LYS A 127 9.99 13.55 -10.54
N ARG A 128 9.34 12.94 -11.55
CA ARG A 128 8.28 11.95 -11.34
C ARG A 128 8.81 10.65 -10.72
N THR A 129 9.93 10.12 -11.22
CA THR A 129 10.56 8.90 -10.68
C THR A 129 11.03 9.09 -9.23
N LEU A 130 11.62 10.25 -8.89
CA LEU A 130 12.00 10.58 -7.51
C LEU A 130 10.78 10.74 -6.59
N LYS A 131 9.67 11.31 -7.10
CA LYS A 131 8.41 11.35 -6.36
C LYS A 131 7.89 9.94 -6.10
N LEU A 132 7.89 9.07 -7.12
CA LEU A 132 7.47 7.68 -7.01
C LEU A 132 8.31 6.93 -5.95
N LEU A 133 9.63 7.13 -5.91
CA LEU A 133 10.49 6.56 -4.86
C LEU A 133 10.10 7.03 -3.46
N LYS A 134 9.75 8.32 -3.31
CA LYS A 134 9.29 8.88 -2.03
C LYS A 134 7.94 8.27 -1.62
N ASP A 135 7.02 8.11 -2.56
CA ASP A 135 5.69 7.56 -2.31
C ASP A 135 5.77 6.05 -1.96
N ALA A 136 6.60 5.29 -2.68
CA ALA A 136 6.92 3.90 -2.36
C ALA A 136 7.50 3.74 -0.95
N LYS A 137 8.44 4.63 -0.58
CA LYS A 137 9.00 4.67 0.78
C LYS A 137 7.96 4.99 1.84
N LYS A 138 7.06 5.96 1.61
CA LYS A 138 6.00 6.33 2.56
C LYS A 138 5.08 5.14 2.86
N ARG A 139 4.87 4.28 1.87
CA ARG A 139 4.03 3.08 1.96
C ARG A 139 4.80 1.82 2.38
N ASN A 140 6.11 1.91 2.64
CA ASN A 140 6.98 0.75 2.91
C ASN A 140 6.89 -0.34 1.83
N ASN A 141 6.71 0.05 0.56
CA ASN A 141 6.67 -0.89 -0.56
C ASN A 141 8.10 -1.14 -1.07
N GLU A 142 8.76 -2.15 -0.49
CA GLU A 142 10.16 -2.48 -0.79
C GLU A 142 10.39 -2.90 -2.24
N THR A 143 9.45 -3.65 -2.82
CA THR A 143 9.53 -4.09 -4.22
C THR A 143 9.54 -2.88 -5.16
N LEU A 144 8.54 -2.00 -5.03
CA LEU A 144 8.47 -0.80 -5.85
C LEU A 144 9.68 0.13 -5.61
N MET A 145 10.17 0.24 -4.37
CA MET A 145 11.39 1.00 -4.09
C MET A 145 12.58 0.43 -4.86
N THR A 146 12.78 -0.89 -4.84
CA THR A 146 13.85 -1.60 -5.54
C THR A 146 13.81 -1.32 -7.04
N ASP A 147 12.62 -1.47 -7.63
CA ASP A 147 12.38 -1.25 -9.05
C ASP A 147 12.62 0.21 -9.46
N VAL A 148 12.15 1.17 -8.66
CA VAL A 148 12.33 2.60 -8.92
C VAL A 148 13.78 3.03 -8.76
N ILE A 149 14.52 2.46 -7.80
CA ILE A 149 15.97 2.68 -7.68
C ILE A 149 16.68 2.21 -8.93
N ASN A 150 16.36 1.00 -9.41
CA ASN A 150 16.93 0.48 -10.65
C ASN A 150 16.63 1.39 -11.83
N LEU A 151 15.38 1.84 -11.96
CA LEU A 151 14.95 2.74 -13.01
C LEU A 151 15.68 4.10 -12.98
N LEU A 152 15.94 4.64 -11.78
CA LEU A 152 16.75 5.85 -11.61
C LEU A 152 18.19 5.64 -12.06
N THR A 153 18.79 4.46 -11.83
CA THR A 153 20.15 4.18 -12.32
C THR A 153 20.23 4.22 -13.85
N TYR A 154 19.23 3.70 -14.56
CA TYR A 154 19.15 3.84 -16.02
C TYR A 154 19.07 5.30 -16.44
N ALA A 155 18.15 6.07 -15.84
CA ALA A 155 17.95 7.46 -16.19
C ALA A 155 19.20 8.32 -15.93
N TYR A 156 19.88 8.11 -14.81
CA TYR A 156 21.10 8.83 -14.50
C TYR A 156 22.26 8.44 -15.42
N TYR A 157 22.43 7.16 -15.72
CA TYR A 157 23.47 6.68 -16.62
C TYR A 157 23.31 7.28 -18.02
N ASP A 158 22.11 7.22 -18.59
CA ASP A 158 21.81 7.75 -19.92
C ASP A 158 22.06 9.28 -20.03
N ASN A 159 22.11 10.00 -18.90
CA ASN A 159 22.32 11.45 -18.86
C ASN A 159 23.69 11.86 -18.27
N GLY A 160 24.61 10.91 -18.07
CA GLY A 160 25.96 11.17 -17.54
C GLY A 160 25.95 11.75 -16.12
N LYS A 161 25.04 11.26 -15.26
CA LYS A 161 24.84 11.73 -13.87
C LYS A 161 25.48 10.76 -12.88
N ASP A 162 26.79 10.66 -13.01
CA ASP A 162 27.61 9.65 -12.36
C ASP A 162 27.57 9.70 -10.83
N ASN A 163 27.64 10.92 -10.29
CA ASN A 163 27.63 11.16 -8.86
C ASN A 163 26.27 10.79 -8.26
N GLU A 164 25.19 11.03 -9.00
CA GLU A 164 23.82 10.75 -8.60
C GLU A 164 23.57 9.24 -8.47
N ILE A 165 24.16 8.42 -9.35
CA ILE A 165 24.09 6.95 -9.22
C ILE A 165 24.79 6.49 -7.96
N THR A 166 26.03 6.94 -7.73
CA THR A 166 26.81 6.53 -6.55
C THR A 166 26.11 6.96 -5.25
N ASN A 167 25.58 8.18 -5.21
CA ASN A 167 24.83 8.69 -4.06
C ASN A 167 23.53 7.92 -3.84
N LEU A 168 22.82 7.54 -4.90
CA LEU A 168 21.60 6.75 -4.82
C LEU A 168 21.88 5.37 -4.21
N LEU A 169 22.87 4.65 -4.76
CA LEU A 169 23.20 3.30 -4.30
C LEU A 169 23.71 3.30 -2.85
N THR A 170 24.65 4.19 -2.51
CA THR A 170 25.15 4.33 -1.13
C THR A 170 24.03 4.65 -0.14
N LYS A 171 23.06 5.46 -0.55
CA LYS A 171 21.93 5.84 0.32
C LYS A 171 21.00 4.67 0.61
N TYR A 172 20.84 3.72 -0.32
CA TYR A 172 19.83 2.67 -0.28
C TYR A 172 20.37 1.25 -0.11
N GLU A 173 21.67 1.00 -0.26
CA GLU A 173 22.26 -0.35 -0.17
C GLU A 173 21.96 -1.08 1.15
N ASN A 174 21.74 -0.33 2.24
CA ASN A 174 21.38 -0.86 3.56
C ASN A 174 19.91 -0.62 3.95
N LYS A 175 19.06 -0.18 3.01
CA LYS A 175 17.67 0.24 3.29
C LYS A 175 16.63 -0.40 2.38
N ALA A 176 17.04 -0.89 1.22
CA ALA A 176 16.20 -1.61 0.29
C ALA A 176 17.07 -2.61 -0.48
N PRO A 177 16.50 -3.72 -0.95
CA PRO A 177 17.16 -4.56 -1.94
C PRO A 177 17.60 -3.71 -3.15
N ILE A 178 18.81 -3.95 -3.63
CA ILE A 178 19.34 -3.33 -4.85
C ILE A 178 19.45 -4.44 -5.90
N LEU A 179 19.05 -4.18 -7.14
CA LEU A 179 19.16 -5.17 -8.21
C LEU A 179 20.59 -5.24 -8.74
N SER A 180 21.00 -6.43 -9.20
CA SER A 180 22.27 -6.64 -9.89
C SER A 180 22.43 -5.69 -11.09
N THR A 181 21.36 -5.42 -11.82
CA THR A 181 21.31 -4.45 -12.94
C THR A 181 21.63 -3.02 -12.50
N SER A 182 21.24 -2.61 -11.29
CA SER A 182 21.53 -1.28 -10.76
C SER A 182 23.02 -1.07 -10.55
N TYR A 183 23.71 -2.08 -10.01
CA TYR A 183 25.16 -2.08 -9.91
C TYR A 183 25.83 -2.20 -11.29
N GLY A 184 25.27 -2.98 -12.21
CA GLY A 184 25.73 -3.05 -13.60
C GLY A 184 25.74 -1.68 -14.29
N ASN A 185 24.66 -0.90 -14.13
CA ASN A 185 24.58 0.48 -14.65
C ASN A 185 25.63 1.41 -14.01
N ALA A 186 25.87 1.28 -12.69
CA ALA A 186 26.92 2.03 -12.02
C ALA A 186 28.32 1.66 -12.52
N ALA A 187 28.55 0.37 -12.81
CA ALA A 187 29.81 -0.09 -13.37
C ALA A 187 30.09 0.48 -14.76
N LEU A 188 29.07 0.65 -15.60
CA LEU A 188 29.23 1.22 -16.95
C LEU A 188 29.82 2.63 -16.95
N ILE A 189 29.56 3.42 -15.90
CA ILE A 189 30.19 4.72 -15.73
C ILE A 189 31.71 4.57 -15.60
N GLY A 190 32.15 3.75 -14.65
CA GLY A 190 33.56 3.52 -14.40
C GLY A 190 34.25 2.90 -15.61
N PHE A 191 33.57 1.98 -16.29
CA PHE A 191 33.99 1.37 -17.54
C PHE A 191 34.21 2.42 -18.64
N ASN A 192 33.23 3.28 -18.92
CA ASN A 192 33.34 4.32 -19.94
C ASN A 192 34.41 5.35 -19.60
N ASN A 193 34.50 5.76 -18.33
CA ASN A 193 35.53 6.70 -17.88
C ASN A 193 36.93 6.08 -17.95
N TYR A 194 37.07 4.78 -17.66
CA TYR A 194 38.32 4.07 -17.85
C TYR A 194 38.67 3.94 -19.34
N HIS A 195 37.67 3.67 -20.18
CA HIS A 195 37.84 3.62 -21.63
C HIS A 195 38.38 4.96 -22.18
N ASN A 196 37.76 6.08 -21.79
CA ASN A 196 38.06 7.39 -22.35
C ASN A 196 39.31 8.05 -21.76
N PHE A 197 39.55 7.87 -20.45
CA PHE A 197 40.54 8.66 -19.71
C PHE A 197 41.65 7.82 -19.06
N ASN A 198 41.63 6.50 -19.21
CA ASN A 198 42.59 5.59 -18.60
C ASN A 198 42.72 5.75 -17.08
N SER A 199 41.62 6.12 -16.41
CA SER A 199 41.60 6.33 -14.96
C SER A 199 41.54 4.99 -14.22
N LYS A 200 42.64 4.62 -13.55
CA LYS A 200 42.71 3.39 -12.72
C LYS A 200 41.64 3.38 -11.62
N THR A 201 41.36 4.52 -11.00
CA THR A 201 40.30 4.63 -9.99
C THR A 201 38.93 4.27 -10.58
N GLN A 202 38.63 4.71 -11.80
CA GLN A 202 37.36 4.40 -12.45
C GLN A 202 37.28 2.93 -12.89
N ARG A 203 38.41 2.34 -13.29
CA ARG A 203 38.55 0.90 -13.52
C ARG A 203 38.22 0.11 -12.26
N ASP A 204 38.82 0.47 -11.13
CA ASP A 204 38.62 -0.24 -9.87
C ASP A 204 37.18 -0.08 -9.35
N ASN A 205 36.59 1.11 -9.50
CA ASN A 205 35.17 1.34 -9.20
C ASN A 205 34.25 0.50 -10.09
N ALA A 206 34.55 0.36 -11.38
CA ALA A 206 33.77 -0.48 -12.28
C ALA A 206 33.81 -1.94 -11.83
N ILE A 207 35.00 -2.48 -11.56
CA ILE A 207 35.17 -3.85 -11.08
C ILE A 207 34.43 -4.06 -9.76
N HIS A 208 34.54 -3.14 -8.80
CA HIS A 208 33.82 -3.21 -7.52
C HIS A 208 32.30 -3.33 -7.71
N TYR A 209 31.70 -2.53 -8.59
CA TYR A 209 30.27 -2.62 -8.87
C TYR A 209 29.88 -3.88 -9.64
N LEU A 210 30.74 -4.35 -10.57
CA LEU A 210 30.50 -5.63 -11.26
C LEU A 210 30.55 -6.81 -10.28
N ASP A 211 31.47 -6.79 -9.33
CA ASP A 211 31.57 -7.82 -8.31
C ASP A 211 30.34 -7.80 -7.38
N LYS A 212 29.90 -6.63 -6.91
CA LYS A 212 28.61 -6.49 -6.18
C LYS A 212 27.41 -6.98 -7.00
N SER A 213 27.41 -6.75 -8.31
CA SER A 213 26.36 -7.24 -9.21
C SER A 213 26.35 -8.77 -9.27
N LEU A 214 27.53 -9.39 -9.33
CA LEU A 214 27.72 -10.84 -9.40
C LEU A 214 27.49 -11.54 -8.05
N GLU A 215 27.69 -10.86 -6.92
CA GLU A 215 27.30 -11.34 -5.58
C GLU A 215 25.78 -11.54 -5.48
N LEU A 216 24.99 -10.66 -6.11
CA LEU A 216 23.53 -10.74 -6.11
C LEU A 216 22.98 -11.70 -7.15
N ALA A 217 23.63 -11.80 -8.31
CA ALA A 217 23.22 -12.68 -9.40
C ALA A 217 24.45 -13.39 -9.96
N GLN A 218 24.78 -14.54 -9.35
CA GLN A 218 25.91 -15.35 -9.77
C GLN A 218 25.73 -15.75 -11.24
N GLY A 219 26.71 -15.38 -12.08
CA GLY A 219 26.63 -15.61 -13.52
C GLY A 219 25.85 -14.55 -14.30
N TYR A 220 25.56 -13.37 -13.75
CA TYR A 220 24.98 -12.28 -14.54
C TYR A 220 25.89 -11.93 -15.74
N GLY A 221 25.52 -12.41 -16.93
CA GLY A 221 26.40 -12.42 -18.10
C GLY A 221 26.80 -11.02 -18.58
N PHE A 222 25.95 -10.03 -18.38
CA PHE A 222 26.31 -8.64 -18.66
C PHE A 222 27.53 -8.19 -17.83
N ALA A 223 27.52 -8.46 -16.52
CA ALA A 223 28.64 -8.09 -15.66
C ALA A 223 29.92 -8.82 -16.05
N GLN A 224 29.81 -10.11 -16.42
CA GLN A 224 30.95 -10.89 -16.91
C GLN A 224 31.53 -10.33 -18.22
N ALA A 225 30.68 -9.96 -19.19
CA ALA A 225 31.12 -9.34 -20.43
C ALA A 225 31.93 -8.06 -20.17
N VAL A 226 31.42 -7.17 -19.33
CA VAL A 226 32.11 -5.91 -19.02
C VAL A 226 33.46 -6.17 -18.32
N LYS A 227 33.55 -7.20 -17.44
CA LYS A 227 34.84 -7.60 -16.85
C LYS A 227 35.84 -8.06 -17.92
N LEU A 228 35.42 -8.90 -18.87
CA LEU A 228 36.26 -9.35 -19.98
C LEU A 228 36.79 -8.16 -20.79
N GLU A 229 35.94 -7.19 -21.12
CA GLU A 229 36.34 -5.98 -21.82
C GLU A 229 37.35 -5.15 -21.01
N ILE A 230 37.13 -4.94 -19.70
CA ILE A 230 38.07 -4.21 -18.82
C ILE A 230 39.44 -4.89 -18.83
N PHE A 231 39.49 -6.21 -18.70
CA PHE A 231 40.76 -6.94 -18.72
C PHE A 231 41.46 -6.85 -20.08
N MET A 232 40.70 -6.81 -21.19
CA MET A 232 41.28 -6.57 -22.51
C MET A 232 41.78 -5.12 -22.68
N MET A 233 41.15 -4.14 -22.01
CA MET A 233 41.73 -2.79 -21.91
C MET A 233 43.06 -2.82 -21.16
N ASP A 234 43.12 -3.49 -20.01
CA ASP A 234 44.35 -3.65 -19.21
C ASP A 234 45.47 -4.30 -20.07
N TYR A 235 45.14 -5.37 -20.80
CA TYR A 235 46.06 -6.09 -21.67
C TYR A 235 46.62 -5.23 -22.82
N LEU A 236 45.74 -4.57 -23.58
CA LEU A 236 46.15 -3.81 -24.78
C LEU A 236 46.92 -2.53 -24.44
N ARG A 237 46.67 -1.94 -23.27
CA ARG A 237 47.31 -0.68 -22.85
C ARG A 237 48.67 -0.90 -22.20
N SER A 238 48.87 -2.03 -21.54
CA SER A 238 50.11 -2.32 -20.85
C SER A 238 51.22 -2.75 -21.80
N LYS A 239 52.46 -2.34 -21.51
CA LYS A 239 53.68 -2.96 -22.06
C LYS A 239 54.34 -3.94 -21.09
N ASP A 240 53.89 -3.94 -19.83
CA ASP A 240 54.37 -4.85 -18.79
C ASP A 240 53.66 -6.20 -18.92
N ASP A 241 54.45 -7.25 -19.13
CA ASP A 241 53.97 -8.62 -19.28
C ASP A 241 53.29 -9.13 -18.01
N THR A 242 53.63 -8.60 -16.83
CA THR A 242 52.97 -8.95 -15.57
C THR A 242 51.49 -8.57 -15.60
N ILE A 243 51.18 -7.34 -16.02
CA ILE A 243 49.81 -6.83 -16.13
C ILE A 243 49.04 -7.58 -17.23
N LYS A 244 49.71 -7.89 -18.35
CA LYS A 244 49.11 -8.67 -19.43
C LYS A 244 48.75 -10.08 -18.98
N ASN A 245 49.65 -10.75 -18.28
CA ASN A 245 49.41 -12.09 -17.75
C ASN A 245 48.31 -12.08 -16.69
N GLU A 246 48.24 -11.05 -15.85
CA GLU A 246 47.15 -10.88 -14.90
C GLU A 246 45.80 -10.69 -15.60
N ALA A 247 45.74 -9.87 -16.65
CA ALA A 247 44.54 -9.69 -17.46
C ALA A 247 44.07 -11.00 -18.10
N ILE A 248 44.99 -11.79 -18.69
CA ILE A 248 44.69 -13.11 -19.25
C ILE A 248 44.14 -14.03 -18.16
N ASN A 249 44.82 -14.15 -17.02
CA ASN A 249 44.38 -15.01 -15.91
C ASN A 249 42.99 -14.62 -15.40
N ASN A 250 42.68 -13.32 -15.34
CA ASN A 250 41.37 -12.85 -14.92
C ASN A 250 40.29 -13.15 -15.98
N CYS A 251 40.60 -13.06 -17.27
CA CYS A 251 39.70 -13.52 -18.33
C CYS A 251 39.44 -15.03 -18.25
N THR A 252 40.46 -15.86 -18.05
CA THR A 252 40.30 -17.31 -17.87
C THR A 252 39.31 -17.63 -16.75
N LYS A 253 39.46 -16.99 -15.58
CA LYS A 253 38.52 -17.17 -14.47
C LYS A 253 37.08 -16.79 -14.83
N VAL A 254 36.88 -15.74 -15.62
CA VAL A 254 35.53 -15.35 -16.07
C VAL A 254 34.96 -16.39 -17.03
N PHE A 255 35.76 -16.88 -17.99
CA PHE A 255 35.33 -17.96 -18.90
C PHE A 255 35.01 -19.25 -18.15
N ASP A 256 35.83 -19.65 -17.16
CA ASP A 256 35.57 -20.82 -16.32
C ASP A 256 34.18 -20.73 -15.66
N VAL A 257 33.84 -19.59 -15.07
CA VAL A 257 32.52 -19.36 -14.46
C VAL A 257 31.40 -19.46 -15.49
N LEU A 258 31.57 -18.86 -16.67
CA LEU A 258 30.56 -18.85 -17.72
C LEU A 258 30.32 -20.23 -18.34
N LEU A 259 31.40 -20.99 -18.56
CA LEU A 259 31.34 -22.31 -19.19
C LEU A 259 30.84 -23.38 -18.22
N GLN A 260 31.15 -23.26 -16.92
CA GLN A 260 30.67 -24.16 -15.88
C GLN A 260 29.21 -23.91 -15.46
N SER A 261 28.62 -22.77 -15.80
CA SER A 261 27.21 -22.48 -15.51
C SER A 261 26.27 -23.57 -16.06
N GLU A 262 25.32 -24.05 -15.27
CA GLU A 262 24.33 -25.03 -15.77
C GLU A 262 23.35 -24.37 -16.76
N SER A 263 23.01 -23.10 -16.53
CA SER A 263 22.14 -22.32 -17.42
C SER A 263 22.91 -21.72 -18.60
N GLY A 264 22.21 -21.57 -19.73
CA GLY A 264 22.69 -20.85 -20.91
C GLY A 264 22.54 -19.31 -20.82
N ASP A 265 21.76 -18.78 -19.87
CA ASP A 265 21.47 -17.34 -19.76
C ASP A 265 22.74 -16.49 -19.57
N PRO A 266 23.69 -16.87 -18.68
CA PRO A 266 24.96 -16.16 -18.53
C PRO A 266 25.73 -16.06 -19.84
N ALA A 267 25.79 -17.16 -20.60
CA ALA A 267 26.46 -17.19 -21.88
C ALA A 267 25.74 -16.31 -22.91
N TYR A 268 24.41 -16.39 -22.98
CA TYR A 268 23.60 -15.59 -23.88
C TYR A 268 23.77 -14.09 -23.63
N LEU A 269 23.64 -13.65 -22.37
CA LEU A 269 23.79 -12.24 -22.02
C LEU A 269 25.22 -11.73 -22.26
N THR A 270 26.22 -12.57 -21.98
CA THR A 270 27.64 -12.23 -22.23
C THR A 270 27.88 -12.02 -23.72
N ILE A 271 27.49 -12.99 -24.55
CA ILE A 271 27.68 -12.94 -26.00
C ILE A 271 26.89 -11.78 -26.62
N THR A 272 25.64 -11.57 -26.19
CA THR A 272 24.81 -10.46 -26.69
C THR A 272 25.47 -9.10 -26.47
N ARG A 273 26.07 -8.89 -25.28
CA ARG A 273 26.81 -7.66 -24.99
C ARG A 273 28.06 -7.54 -25.87
N LEU A 274 28.90 -8.58 -25.90
CA LEU A 274 30.14 -8.60 -26.68
C LEU A 274 29.89 -8.41 -28.19
N ASP A 275 28.82 -8.98 -28.73
CA ASP A 275 28.42 -8.78 -30.12
C ASP A 275 28.04 -7.32 -30.39
N GLY A 276 27.29 -6.69 -29.48
CA GLY A 276 27.01 -5.26 -29.55
C GLY A 276 28.27 -4.38 -29.51
N ASP A 277 29.26 -4.74 -28.69
CA ASP A 277 30.54 -4.01 -28.63
C ASP A 277 31.46 -4.28 -29.82
N ALA A 278 31.37 -5.45 -30.45
CA ALA A 278 32.07 -5.77 -31.70
C ALA A 278 31.60 -4.90 -32.87
N GLU A 279 30.35 -4.44 -32.84
CA GLU A 279 29.78 -3.49 -33.80
C GLU A 279 30.14 -2.03 -33.48
N ASN A 280 30.48 -1.73 -32.22
CA ASN A 280 30.87 -0.40 -31.78
C ASN A 280 32.36 -0.14 -32.05
N GLN A 281 32.68 0.81 -32.93
CA GLN A 281 34.07 1.14 -33.31
C GLN A 281 35.00 1.48 -32.13
N HIS A 282 34.45 2.01 -31.03
CA HIS A 282 35.24 2.37 -29.84
C HIS A 282 35.67 1.15 -29.03
N PHE A 283 34.82 0.11 -28.95
CA PHE A 283 35.04 -1.07 -28.12
C PHE A 283 35.51 -2.30 -28.90
N LYS A 284 35.24 -2.35 -30.20
CA LYS A 284 35.57 -3.47 -31.10
C LYS A 284 36.97 -4.06 -30.89
N LYS A 285 38.00 -3.22 -30.77
CA LYS A 285 39.39 -3.68 -30.59
C LYS A 285 39.61 -4.57 -29.35
N TYR A 286 38.83 -4.39 -28.28
CA TYR A 286 38.92 -5.22 -27.08
C TYR A 286 38.26 -6.58 -27.32
N VAL A 287 37.11 -6.60 -28.00
CA VAL A 287 36.41 -7.83 -28.39
C VAL A 287 37.23 -8.62 -29.41
N ASP A 288 37.82 -7.95 -30.40
CA ASP A 288 38.72 -8.60 -31.39
C ASP A 288 39.91 -9.25 -30.69
N LYS A 289 40.53 -8.56 -29.71
CA LYS A 289 41.65 -9.14 -28.94
C LYS A 289 41.19 -10.32 -28.07
N LEU A 290 39.99 -10.26 -27.50
CA LEU A 290 39.42 -11.37 -26.76
C LEU A 290 39.21 -12.60 -27.65
N ASN A 291 38.68 -12.41 -28.87
CA ASN A 291 38.53 -13.48 -29.87
C ASN A 291 39.87 -14.07 -30.31
N GLU A 292 40.92 -13.26 -30.43
CA GLU A 292 42.25 -13.74 -30.76
C GLU A 292 42.85 -14.63 -29.67
N LEU A 293 42.70 -14.24 -28.40
CA LEU A 293 43.34 -14.92 -27.27
C LEU A 293 42.52 -16.10 -26.71
N PHE A 294 41.19 -16.04 -26.80
CA PHE A 294 40.25 -16.99 -26.20
C PHE A 294 39.22 -17.49 -27.23
N ASN A 295 39.68 -17.80 -28.44
CA ASN A 295 38.83 -18.21 -29.54
C ASN A 295 37.97 -19.44 -29.19
N ASP A 296 38.59 -20.44 -28.57
CA ASP A 296 37.94 -21.72 -28.30
C ASP A 296 36.86 -21.56 -27.21
N GLU A 297 37.17 -20.79 -26.16
CA GLU A 297 36.22 -20.44 -25.10
C GLU A 297 35.04 -19.64 -25.65
N ILE A 298 35.29 -18.68 -26.55
CA ILE A 298 34.21 -17.90 -27.18
C ILE A 298 33.34 -18.78 -28.08
N ILE A 299 33.94 -19.70 -28.86
CA ILE A 299 33.18 -20.66 -29.67
C ILE A 299 32.27 -21.51 -28.77
N GLU A 300 32.80 -22.02 -27.66
CA GLU A 300 32.02 -22.81 -26.71
C GLU A 300 30.91 -21.98 -26.05
N LEU A 301 31.23 -20.75 -25.63
CA LEU A 301 30.27 -19.83 -25.04
C LEU A 301 29.14 -19.49 -26.01
N ARG A 302 29.44 -19.29 -27.31
CA ARG A 302 28.43 -19.08 -28.35
C ARG A 302 27.54 -20.30 -28.56
N LYS A 303 28.09 -21.53 -28.50
CA LYS A 303 27.27 -22.75 -28.57
C LYS A 303 26.28 -22.80 -27.41
N LYS A 304 26.74 -22.49 -26.20
CA LYS A 304 25.93 -22.45 -24.98
C LYS A 304 24.88 -21.33 -25.01
N ALA A 305 25.23 -20.16 -25.54
CA ALA A 305 24.27 -19.08 -25.79
C ALA A 305 23.19 -19.49 -26.82
N GLY A 306 23.59 -20.22 -27.87
CA GLY A 306 22.70 -20.70 -28.93
C GLY A 306 21.64 -21.68 -28.45
N THR A 307 21.93 -22.49 -27.42
CA THR A 307 20.94 -23.38 -26.80
C THR A 307 19.85 -22.64 -26.01
N TYR A 308 20.04 -21.35 -25.73
CA TYR A 308 19.08 -20.51 -25.00
C TYR A 308 18.23 -19.59 -25.90
N LYS A 309 18.38 -19.63 -27.24
CA LYS A 309 17.52 -18.84 -28.13
C LYS A 309 16.05 -19.31 -28.03
N VAL A 310 15.27 -18.64 -27.17
CA VAL A 310 13.80 -18.73 -27.06
C VAL A 310 13.16 -17.65 -27.92
#